data_AF-A0A938GW13-F1
#
_entry.id   AF-A0A938GW13-F1
#
_cell.length_a   1.000
_cell.length_b   1.000
_cell.length_c   1.000
_cell.angle_alpha   90.00
_cell.angle_beta   90.00
_cell.angle_gamma   90.00
#
_symmetry.space_group_name_H-M   'P 1'
#
loop_
_entity.id
_entity.type
_entity.pdbx_description
1 polymer ?
#
loop_
_entity_poly.entity_id
_entity_poly.type
_entity_poly.pdbx_seq_one_letter_code
_entity_poly.pdbx_strand_id
1 'polypeptide(L)'
;VSGGWKSKKPGEFATWIAAPLLRRGYTVFAIYHVSQPAVPVMEIIEDVHRAARFVRHRARDYGVDPQRLGVTGGSSGGHLSLMLATTGRRGPPEAVDPVDRESSAVQAVAIFFPVTDLLNLGKSNQNLGDGGPPRSFRRAFGPQGTNLEVWKVIGRESSPIYHVTAKMPPVLIHHGDADTLTPLEQSEWFQAKAREAGATVEIVVHHGAKHGWLTMGLEVRKFADWFDRYLAR
;
A
#
# COMPACT_ATOMS: atom_id res chain seq x y z
N VAL A 1 2.45 9.06 1.89
CA VAL A 1 1.33 10.02 1.83
C VAL A 1 0.74 9.97 0.43
N SER A 2 -0.44 9.36 0.24
CA SER A 2 -1.01 9.15 -1.10
C SER A 2 -2.54 9.21 -1.09
N GLY A 3 -3.13 9.80 -2.12
CA GLY A 3 -4.55 9.73 -2.43
C GLY A 3 -4.76 9.77 -3.94
N GLY A 4 -5.37 8.72 -4.51
CA GLY A 4 -5.49 8.56 -5.96
C GLY A 4 -4.13 8.54 -6.69
N TRP A 5 -3.11 7.95 -6.06
CA TRP A 5 -1.71 7.92 -6.50
C TRP A 5 -1.09 9.32 -6.71
N LYS A 6 -1.55 10.29 -5.92
CA LYS A 6 -0.94 11.61 -5.79
C LYS A 6 -0.45 11.82 -4.37
N SER A 7 0.80 12.27 -4.22
CA SER A 7 1.33 12.72 -2.94
C SER A 7 1.00 14.19 -2.67
N LYS A 8 0.94 14.55 -1.39
CA LYS A 8 0.98 15.94 -0.95
C LYS A 8 2.38 16.53 -1.19
N LYS A 9 2.57 17.83 -0.93
CA LYS A 9 3.92 18.40 -0.96
C LYS A 9 4.74 17.92 0.25
N PRO A 10 6.07 17.74 0.11
CA PRO A 10 6.95 17.49 1.25
C PRO A 10 6.70 18.48 2.40
N GLY A 11 6.55 17.98 3.62
CA GLY A 11 6.24 18.79 4.80
C GLY A 11 4.74 18.91 5.14
N GLU A 12 3.83 18.60 4.22
CA GLU A 12 2.37 18.69 4.46
C GLU A 12 1.76 17.45 5.14
N PHE A 13 2.59 16.58 5.72
CA PHE A 13 2.10 15.42 6.46
C PHE A 13 1.54 15.89 7.81
N ALA A 14 0.29 15.51 8.08
CA ALA A 14 -0.36 15.82 9.34
C ALA A 14 0.21 14.92 10.45
N THR A 15 1.24 15.42 11.15
CA THR A 15 2.00 14.68 12.16
C THR A 15 1.14 14.10 13.28
N TRP A 16 0.01 14.74 13.62
CA TRP A 16 -0.93 14.24 14.64
C TRP A 16 -1.52 12.86 14.28
N ILE A 17 -1.62 12.51 13.00
CA ILE A 17 -2.08 11.19 12.54
C ILE A 17 -1.09 10.10 12.98
N ALA A 18 0.21 10.41 12.98
CA ALA A 18 1.26 9.49 13.43
C ALA A 18 1.43 9.44 14.96
N ALA A 19 0.73 10.29 15.72
CA ALA A 19 0.93 10.41 17.15
C ALA A 19 0.79 9.08 17.93
N PRO A 20 -0.14 8.14 17.59
CA PRO A 20 -0.16 6.83 18.23
C PRO A 20 1.12 6.01 18.03
N LEU A 21 1.73 6.08 16.85
CA LEU A 21 2.99 5.40 16.54
C LEU A 21 4.17 6.06 17.26
N LEU A 22 4.27 7.39 17.16
CA LEU A 22 5.34 8.17 17.79
C LEU A 22 5.36 7.96 19.31
N ARG A 23 4.19 7.91 19.97
CA ARG A 23 4.09 7.64 21.42
C ARG A 23 4.53 6.23 21.82
N ARG A 24 4.65 5.29 20.88
CA ARG A 24 5.19 3.94 21.10
C ARG A 24 6.66 3.81 20.71
N GLY A 25 7.33 4.91 20.40
CA GLY A 25 8.75 4.92 20.07
C GLY A 25 9.08 4.58 18.62
N TYR A 26 8.08 4.52 17.73
CA TYR A 26 8.34 4.38 16.29
C TYR A 26 8.86 5.67 15.69
N THR A 27 9.87 5.55 14.83
CA THR A 27 10.23 6.59 13.86
C THR A 27 9.33 6.48 12.64
N VAL A 28 8.66 7.57 12.26
CA VAL A 28 7.73 7.60 11.13
C VAL A 28 8.32 8.39 9.97
N PHE A 29 8.52 7.71 8.84
CA PHE A 29 8.97 8.32 7.58
C PHE A 29 7.76 8.61 6.69
N ALA A 30 7.46 9.89 6.48
CA ALA A 30 6.44 10.29 5.51
C ALA A 30 7.00 10.22 4.09
N ILE A 31 6.60 9.19 3.33
CA ILE A 31 7.02 9.02 1.93
C ILE A 31 6.16 9.93 1.03
N TYR A 32 6.83 10.76 0.22
CA TYR A 32 6.24 11.59 -0.82
C TYR A 32 6.77 11.09 -2.16
N HIS A 33 5.91 10.41 -2.91
CA HIS A 33 6.29 9.78 -4.17
C HIS A 33 5.98 10.70 -5.35
N VAL A 34 6.66 10.47 -6.48
CA VAL A 34 6.27 11.03 -7.77
C VAL A 34 4.81 10.69 -8.08
N SER A 35 4.06 11.60 -8.70
CA SER A 35 2.59 11.51 -8.76
C SER A 35 2.06 11.34 -10.17
N GLN A 36 0.93 10.64 -10.29
CA GLN A 36 0.18 10.63 -11.54
C GLN A 36 -0.40 12.02 -11.85
N PRO A 37 -0.56 12.38 -13.14
CA PRO A 37 -0.20 11.61 -14.33
C PRO A 37 1.22 11.88 -14.84
N ALA A 38 2.07 12.56 -14.06
CA ALA A 38 3.45 12.86 -14.47
C ALA A 38 4.24 11.57 -14.73
N VAL A 39 3.99 10.54 -13.92
CA VAL A 39 4.43 9.16 -14.15
C VAL A 39 3.26 8.19 -13.96
N PRO A 40 3.26 7.02 -14.62
CA PRO A 40 2.29 5.96 -14.38
C PRO A 40 2.45 5.31 -13.00
N VAL A 41 1.39 4.68 -12.49
CA VAL A 41 1.38 3.98 -11.18
C VAL A 41 2.52 2.97 -11.02
N MET A 42 2.96 2.31 -12.10
CA MET A 42 4.09 1.37 -12.04
C MET A 42 5.40 2.03 -11.61
N GLU A 43 5.66 3.26 -12.07
CA GLU A 43 6.83 4.00 -11.63
C GLU A 43 6.68 4.49 -10.18
N ILE A 44 5.46 4.80 -9.75
CA ILE A 44 5.15 5.14 -8.35
C ILE A 44 5.40 3.95 -7.42
N ILE A 45 5.08 2.73 -7.86
CA ILE A 45 5.38 1.50 -7.12
C ILE A 45 6.89 1.36 -6.92
N GLU A 46 7.70 1.55 -7.98
CA GLU A 46 9.16 1.49 -7.89
C GLU A 46 9.74 2.61 -7.01
N ASP A 47 9.15 3.80 -7.02
CA ASP A 47 9.54 4.90 -6.13
C ASP A 47 9.31 4.55 -4.65
N VAL A 48 8.19 3.87 -4.33
CA VAL A 48 7.92 3.36 -2.97
C VAL A 48 8.88 2.23 -2.58
N HIS A 49 9.24 1.32 -3.50
CA HIS A 49 10.30 0.34 -3.25
C HIS A 49 11.62 1.03 -2.91
N ARG A 50 12.00 2.03 -3.70
CA ARG A 50 13.23 2.79 -3.50
C ARG A 50 13.21 3.59 -2.20
N ALA A 51 12.07 4.13 -1.78
CA ALA A 51 11.93 4.79 -0.48
C ALA A 51 12.18 3.81 0.69
N ALA A 52 11.64 2.59 0.63
CA ALA A 52 11.92 1.56 1.65
C ALA A 52 13.40 1.17 1.68
N ARG A 53 14.03 1.02 0.50
CA ARG A 53 15.47 0.78 0.38
C ARG A 53 16.29 1.94 0.97
N PHE A 54 15.91 3.17 0.72
CA PHE A 54 16.61 4.35 1.23
C PHE A 54 16.57 4.42 2.76
N VAL A 55 15.40 4.18 3.37
CA VAL A 55 15.28 4.08 4.83
C VAL A 55 16.17 2.98 5.38
N ARG A 56 16.19 1.80 4.73
CA ARG A 56 17.04 0.67 5.11
C ARG A 56 18.53 0.99 5.00
N HIS A 57 18.96 1.61 3.89
CA HIS A 57 20.35 2.01 3.65
C HIS A 57 20.85 3.03 4.68
N ARG A 58 19.98 3.96 5.08
CA ARG A 58 20.28 5.05 6.03
C ARG A 58 19.81 4.76 7.45
N ALA A 59 19.48 3.51 7.76
CA ALA A 59 18.86 3.13 9.04
C ALA A 59 19.71 3.54 10.25
N ARG A 60 21.04 3.42 10.13
CA ARG A 60 22.00 3.85 11.15
C ARG A 60 21.90 5.35 11.45
N ASP A 61 21.75 6.19 10.42
CA ASP A 61 21.68 7.65 10.59
C ASP A 61 20.39 8.09 11.29
N TYR A 62 19.33 7.31 11.15
CA TYR A 62 18.04 7.56 11.80
C TYR A 62 17.88 6.85 13.16
N GLY A 63 18.85 6.01 13.55
CA GLY A 63 18.76 5.21 14.77
C GLY A 63 17.64 4.17 14.73
N VAL A 64 17.29 3.65 13.55
CA VAL A 64 16.23 2.63 13.37
C VAL A 64 16.82 1.28 13.00
N ASP A 65 16.12 0.20 13.33
CA ASP A 65 16.51 -1.16 12.91
C ASP A 65 16.05 -1.44 11.46
N PRO A 66 16.98 -1.69 10.51
CA PRO A 66 16.64 -1.95 9.11
C PRO A 66 15.81 -3.23 8.90
N GLN A 67 15.77 -4.14 9.87
CA GLN A 67 15.00 -5.39 9.82
C GLN A 67 13.59 -5.26 10.41
N ARG A 68 13.21 -4.09 10.95
CA ARG A 68 11.93 -3.88 11.65
C ARG A 68 11.14 -2.74 11.01
N LEU A 69 10.86 -2.86 9.71
CA LEU A 69 10.12 -1.84 8.95
C LEU A 69 8.65 -2.23 8.78
N GLY A 70 7.75 -1.40 9.31
CA GLY A 70 6.31 -1.46 9.01
C GLY A 70 5.91 -0.46 7.92
N VAL A 71 4.81 -0.72 7.23
CA VAL A 71 4.23 0.23 6.27
C VAL A 71 2.73 0.42 6.51
N THR A 72 2.27 1.66 6.32
CA THR A 72 0.86 2.03 6.47
C THR A 72 0.45 3.05 5.41
N GLY A 73 -0.85 3.09 5.11
CA GLY A 73 -1.46 3.95 4.12
C GLY A 73 -2.95 3.71 4.01
N GLY A 74 -3.65 4.58 3.30
CA GLY A 74 -5.08 4.42 3.00
C GLY A 74 -5.35 4.55 1.51
N SER A 75 -6.40 3.90 1.00
CA SER A 75 -6.80 3.97 -0.41
C SER A 75 -5.64 3.60 -1.35
N SER A 76 -5.23 4.48 -2.26
CA SER A 76 -4.03 4.28 -3.10
C SER A 76 -2.73 4.13 -2.30
N GLY A 77 -2.62 4.73 -1.11
CA GLY A 77 -1.50 4.48 -0.21
C GLY A 77 -1.54 3.09 0.41
N GLY A 78 -2.74 2.54 0.64
CA GLY A 78 -2.94 1.16 1.05
C GLY A 78 -2.57 0.19 -0.08
N HIS A 79 -2.96 0.51 -1.31
CA HIS A 79 -2.52 -0.19 -2.52
C HIS A 79 -0.99 -0.23 -2.66
N LEU A 80 -0.31 0.92 -2.58
CA LEU A 80 1.15 0.98 -2.66
C LEU A 80 1.83 0.21 -1.51
N SER A 81 1.24 0.24 -0.31
CA SER A 81 1.72 -0.53 0.84
C SER A 81 1.59 -2.04 0.60
N LEU A 82 0.48 -2.50 -0.01
CA LEU A 82 0.31 -3.90 -0.36
C LEU A 82 1.23 -4.32 -1.50
N MET A 83 1.43 -3.48 -2.52
CA MET A 83 2.42 -3.75 -3.57
C MET A 83 3.79 -3.98 -2.94
N LEU A 84 4.25 -3.06 -2.07
CA LEU A 84 5.50 -3.23 -1.34
C LEU A 84 5.56 -4.52 -0.52
N ALA A 85 4.45 -4.92 0.10
CA ALA A 85 4.36 -6.13 0.91
C ALA A 85 4.41 -7.42 0.08
N THR A 86 3.77 -7.44 -1.09
CA THR A 86 3.68 -8.63 -1.94
C THR A 86 4.86 -8.78 -2.90
N THR A 87 5.50 -7.68 -3.29
CA THR A 87 6.62 -7.66 -4.26
C THR A 87 7.94 -7.17 -3.65
N GLY A 88 7.98 -6.98 -2.33
CA GLY A 88 9.17 -6.62 -1.57
C GLY A 88 10.30 -7.61 -1.81
N ARG A 89 11.43 -7.11 -2.29
CA ARG A 89 12.53 -7.94 -2.80
C ARG A 89 13.89 -7.33 -2.52
N ARG A 90 14.92 -8.19 -2.49
CA ARG A 90 16.33 -7.78 -2.47
C ARG A 90 16.65 -7.06 -3.79
N GLY A 91 17.38 -5.96 -3.68
CA GLY A 91 17.96 -5.28 -4.82
C GLY A 91 19.04 -6.11 -5.54
N PRO A 92 19.35 -5.79 -6.81
CA PRO A 92 20.46 -6.42 -7.51
C PRO A 92 21.79 -6.07 -6.82
N PRO A 93 22.64 -7.05 -6.45
CA PRO A 93 23.94 -6.80 -5.82
C PRO A 93 24.85 -5.85 -6.62
N GLU A 94 24.70 -5.86 -7.95
CA GLU A 94 25.46 -5.09 -8.92
C GLU A 94 24.87 -3.70 -9.22
N ALA A 95 23.77 -3.29 -8.55
CA ALA A 95 23.19 -1.97 -8.77
C ALA A 95 24.24 -0.87 -8.58
N VAL A 96 24.28 0.12 -9.47
CA VAL A 96 25.26 1.21 -9.41
C VAL A 96 25.10 2.00 -8.11
N ASP A 97 23.86 2.35 -7.76
CA ASP A 97 23.53 3.01 -6.51
C ASP A 97 23.44 1.98 -5.35
N PRO A 98 24.22 2.14 -4.26
CA PRO A 98 24.14 1.28 -3.08
C PRO A 98 22.74 1.19 -2.46
N VAL A 99 21.92 2.24 -2.54
CA VAL A 99 20.53 2.20 -2.06
C VAL A 99 19.75 1.13 -2.82
N ASP A 100 19.96 1.00 -4.14
CA ASP A 100 19.21 0.04 -4.94
C ASP A 100 19.60 -1.41 -4.70
N ARG A 101 20.72 -1.67 -3.99
CA ARG A 101 21.13 -3.03 -3.57
C ARG A 101 20.35 -3.52 -2.34
N GLU A 102 19.76 -2.60 -1.58
CA GLU A 102 19.03 -2.94 -0.37
C GLU A 102 17.75 -3.73 -0.66
N SER A 103 17.27 -4.45 0.36
CA SER A 103 15.92 -5.00 0.31
C SER A 103 14.89 -3.88 0.39
N SER A 104 13.76 -4.07 -0.29
CA SER A 104 12.55 -3.27 -0.13
C SER A 104 11.48 -3.95 0.72
N ALA A 105 11.72 -5.20 1.17
CA ALA A 105 10.75 -5.95 1.97
C ALA A 105 10.44 -5.25 3.30
N VAL A 106 9.19 -5.33 3.74
CA VAL A 106 8.68 -4.84 5.02
C VAL A 106 8.19 -6.02 5.86
N GLN A 107 8.11 -5.84 7.18
CA GLN A 107 7.86 -6.90 8.15
C GLN A 107 6.42 -6.89 8.70
N ALA A 108 5.67 -5.80 8.52
CA ALA A 108 4.27 -5.71 8.90
C ALA A 108 3.55 -4.62 8.10
N VAL A 109 2.26 -4.83 7.83
CA VAL A 109 1.40 -3.87 7.12
C VAL A 109 0.14 -3.60 7.92
N ALA A 110 -0.24 -2.33 8.08
CA ALA A 110 -1.53 -1.95 8.65
C ALA A 110 -2.13 -0.79 7.84
N ILE A 111 -3.28 -0.99 7.19
CA ILE A 111 -3.76 -0.10 6.12
C ILE A 111 -5.28 0.11 6.15
N PHE A 112 -5.73 1.19 5.50
CA PHE A 112 -7.14 1.51 5.33
C PHE A 112 -7.61 1.25 3.88
N PHE A 113 -8.71 0.51 3.71
CA PHE A 113 -9.48 0.33 2.46
C PHE A 113 -8.64 0.32 1.16
N PRO A 114 -7.69 -0.64 1.01
CA PRO A 114 -6.77 -0.67 -0.10
C PRO A 114 -7.45 -1.11 -1.40
N VAL A 115 -6.97 -0.59 -2.53
CA VAL A 115 -7.20 -1.23 -3.85
C VAL A 115 -6.30 -2.47 -3.95
N THR A 116 -6.86 -3.61 -4.33
CA THR A 116 -6.16 -4.92 -4.36
C THR A 116 -6.20 -5.61 -5.72
N ASP A 117 -7.27 -5.39 -6.50
CA ASP A 117 -7.47 -5.95 -7.84
C ASP A 117 -8.03 -4.89 -8.79
N LEU A 118 -7.17 -4.40 -9.69
CA LEU A 118 -7.53 -3.43 -10.73
C LEU A 118 -8.18 -4.09 -11.95
N LEU A 119 -8.06 -5.41 -12.12
CA LEU A 119 -8.73 -6.14 -13.20
C LEU A 119 -10.16 -6.55 -12.82
N ASN A 120 -10.45 -6.65 -11.53
CA ASN A 120 -11.78 -6.90 -11.01
C ASN A 120 -12.18 -5.83 -10.00
N LEU A 121 -12.83 -4.76 -10.47
CA LEU A 121 -13.29 -3.66 -9.61
C LEU A 121 -14.61 -3.95 -8.85
N GLY A 122 -15.20 -5.13 -9.05
CA GLY A 122 -16.46 -5.52 -8.42
C GLY A 122 -17.57 -4.49 -8.62
N LYS A 123 -18.23 -4.11 -7.52
CA LYS A 123 -19.33 -3.12 -7.49
C LYS A 123 -18.85 -1.67 -7.35
N SER A 124 -17.56 -1.41 -7.54
CA SER A 124 -17.02 -0.05 -7.43
C SER A 124 -17.75 0.90 -8.37
N ASN A 125 -18.02 2.12 -7.92
CA ASN A 125 -18.51 3.20 -8.78
C ASN A 125 -17.49 3.66 -9.83
N GLN A 126 -16.26 3.14 -9.78
CA GLN A 126 -15.23 3.32 -10.80
C GLN A 126 -15.24 2.22 -11.87
N ASN A 127 -16.00 1.14 -11.67
CA ASN A 127 -16.16 0.08 -12.66
C ASN A 127 -17.14 0.52 -13.75
N LEU A 128 -16.65 0.64 -14.98
CA LEU A 128 -17.49 0.95 -16.15
C LEU A 128 -18.08 -0.30 -16.81
N GLY A 129 -17.69 -1.50 -16.36
CA GLY A 129 -18.10 -2.76 -16.98
C GLY A 129 -17.43 -3.06 -18.32
N ASP A 130 -16.44 -2.25 -18.73
CA ASP A 130 -15.73 -2.38 -20.00
C ASP A 130 -14.40 -3.14 -19.89
N GLY A 131 -14.11 -3.70 -18.71
CA GLY A 131 -12.86 -4.40 -18.40
C GLY A 131 -11.63 -3.48 -18.32
N GLY A 132 -11.79 -2.17 -18.46
CA GLY A 132 -10.72 -1.18 -18.44
C GLY A 132 -10.38 -0.66 -17.04
N PRO A 133 -9.45 0.30 -16.95
CA PRO A 133 -9.05 0.91 -15.68
C PRO A 133 -10.19 1.69 -15.00
N PRO A 134 -10.07 1.93 -13.67
CA PRO A 134 -11.02 2.74 -12.91
C PRO A 134 -11.35 4.07 -13.60
N ARG A 135 -12.64 4.38 -13.77
CA ARG A 135 -13.17 5.52 -14.54
C ARG A 135 -12.39 6.82 -14.33
N SER A 136 -12.18 7.23 -13.09
CA SER A 136 -11.56 8.53 -12.76
C SER A 136 -10.02 8.49 -12.75
N PHE A 137 -9.42 7.30 -12.86
CA PHE A 137 -7.98 7.09 -12.71
C PHE A 137 -7.31 6.53 -13.98
N ARG A 138 -7.99 6.52 -15.12
CA ARG A 138 -7.43 6.01 -16.39
C ARG A 138 -6.06 6.59 -16.73
N ARG A 139 -5.90 7.91 -16.54
CA ARG A 139 -4.62 8.62 -16.79
C ARG A 139 -3.50 8.21 -15.84
N ALA A 140 -3.82 7.62 -14.69
CA ALA A 140 -2.81 7.15 -13.74
C ALA A 140 -2.02 5.96 -14.27
N PHE A 141 -2.54 5.24 -15.25
CA PHE A 141 -1.93 4.03 -15.80
C PHE A 141 -1.22 4.29 -17.13
N GLY A 142 -0.85 5.55 -17.40
CA GLY A 142 -0.13 5.96 -18.59
C GLY A 142 -0.99 6.03 -19.86
N PRO A 143 -0.39 6.47 -20.99
CA PRO A 143 -1.13 6.73 -22.23
C PRO A 143 -1.74 5.47 -22.86
N GLN A 144 -1.13 4.30 -22.63
CA GLN A 144 -1.62 3.01 -23.15
C GLN A 144 -2.55 2.28 -22.16
N GLY A 145 -2.79 2.83 -20.97
CA GLY A 145 -3.57 2.19 -19.92
C GLY A 145 -5.04 1.91 -20.31
N THR A 146 -5.56 2.56 -21.35
CA THR A 146 -6.92 2.32 -21.88
C THR A 146 -6.98 1.33 -23.04
N ASN A 147 -5.84 0.88 -23.56
CA ASN A 147 -5.81 -0.24 -24.50
C ASN A 147 -6.03 -1.54 -23.70
N LEU A 148 -7.09 -2.30 -23.98
CA LEU A 148 -7.49 -3.43 -23.13
C LEU A 148 -6.46 -4.56 -23.07
N GLU A 149 -5.72 -4.85 -24.14
CA GLU A 149 -4.70 -5.89 -24.11
C GLU A 149 -3.49 -5.46 -23.29
N VAL A 150 -3.08 -4.19 -23.41
CA VAL A 150 -2.02 -3.62 -22.56
C VAL A 150 -2.49 -3.50 -21.11
N TRP A 151 -3.77 -3.15 -20.90
CA TRP A 151 -4.38 -3.00 -19.59
C TRP A 151 -4.40 -4.31 -18.80
N LYS A 152 -4.66 -5.46 -19.45
CA LYS A 152 -4.56 -6.76 -18.77
C LYS A 152 -3.19 -6.96 -18.11
N VAL A 153 -2.12 -6.54 -18.79
CA VAL A 153 -0.75 -6.60 -18.26
C VAL A 153 -0.56 -5.57 -17.16
N ILE A 154 -0.84 -4.29 -17.43
CA ILE A 154 -0.65 -3.21 -16.45
C ILE A 154 -1.47 -3.45 -15.18
N GLY A 155 -2.75 -3.76 -15.33
CA GLY A 155 -3.67 -4.02 -14.23
C GLY A 155 -3.24 -5.23 -13.40
N ARG A 156 -2.75 -6.31 -14.03
CA ARG A 156 -2.21 -7.47 -13.29
C ARG A 156 -0.96 -7.10 -12.51
N GLU A 157 0.03 -6.50 -13.16
CA GLU A 157 1.29 -6.12 -12.52
C GLU A 157 1.09 -5.07 -11.42
N SER A 158 0.11 -4.18 -11.59
CA SER A 158 -0.29 -3.18 -10.59
C SER A 158 -1.12 -3.75 -9.44
N SER A 159 -1.59 -5.00 -9.48
CA SER A 159 -2.58 -5.48 -8.50
C SER A 159 -1.93 -6.43 -7.50
N PRO A 160 -1.85 -6.07 -6.20
CA PRO A 160 -1.13 -6.88 -5.21
C PRO A 160 -1.74 -8.28 -5.04
N ILE A 161 -3.03 -8.47 -5.36
CA ILE A 161 -3.68 -9.80 -5.26
C ILE A 161 -2.99 -10.88 -6.13
N TYR A 162 -2.36 -10.50 -7.25
CA TYR A 162 -1.67 -11.47 -8.12
C TYR A 162 -0.24 -11.78 -7.68
N HIS A 163 0.27 -11.06 -6.67
CA HIS A 163 1.62 -11.20 -6.14
C HIS A 163 1.65 -11.82 -4.73
N VAL A 164 0.50 -12.28 -4.23
CA VAL A 164 0.36 -12.91 -2.93
C VAL A 164 1.19 -14.19 -2.85
N THR A 165 1.99 -14.31 -1.80
CA THR A 165 2.78 -15.51 -1.48
C THR A 165 2.80 -15.75 0.03
N ALA A 166 3.13 -16.96 0.47
CA ALA A 166 3.33 -17.29 1.89
C ALA A 166 4.39 -16.41 2.60
N LYS A 167 5.28 -15.78 1.83
CA LYS A 167 6.40 -14.98 2.35
C LYS A 167 6.05 -13.52 2.62
N MET A 168 4.86 -13.08 2.22
CA MET A 168 4.43 -11.70 2.48
C MET A 168 4.28 -11.46 3.99
N PRO A 169 4.54 -10.23 4.48
CA PRO A 169 4.37 -9.91 5.88
C PRO A 169 2.88 -9.97 6.30
N PRO A 170 2.60 -10.12 7.59
CA PRO A 170 1.25 -10.07 8.13
C PRO A 170 0.61 -8.69 7.85
N VAL A 171 -0.64 -8.72 7.36
CA VAL A 171 -1.41 -7.52 6.98
C VAL A 171 -2.64 -7.35 7.86
N LEU A 172 -2.84 -6.14 8.38
CA LEU A 172 -4.09 -5.68 8.97
C LEU A 172 -4.78 -4.68 8.03
N ILE A 173 -6.04 -4.92 7.70
CA ILE A 173 -6.86 -4.05 6.86
C ILE A 173 -8.05 -3.53 7.67
N HIS A 174 -8.23 -2.21 7.72
CA HIS A 174 -9.46 -1.59 8.22
C HIS A 174 -10.29 -1.09 7.04
N HIS A 175 -11.55 -1.50 6.94
CA HIS A 175 -12.38 -1.22 5.76
C HIS A 175 -13.85 -0.95 6.14
N GLY A 176 -14.46 0.08 5.58
CA GLY A 176 -15.90 0.32 5.71
C GLY A 176 -16.73 -0.52 4.75
N ASP A 177 -17.85 -1.09 5.20
CA ASP A 177 -18.73 -1.92 4.37
C ASP A 177 -19.68 -1.12 3.45
N ALA A 178 -19.76 0.20 3.62
CA ALA A 178 -20.49 1.12 2.74
C ALA A 178 -19.57 1.88 1.78
N ASP A 179 -18.32 1.43 1.60
CA ASP A 179 -17.37 1.99 0.65
C ASP A 179 -17.76 1.65 -0.80
N THR A 180 -18.11 2.66 -1.59
CA THR A 180 -18.46 2.49 -3.00
C THR A 180 -17.30 2.78 -3.95
N LEU A 181 -16.19 3.32 -3.46
CA LEU A 181 -15.02 3.67 -4.27
C LEU A 181 -14.09 2.46 -4.37
N THR A 182 -13.75 1.88 -3.24
CA THR A 182 -13.05 0.60 -3.11
C THR A 182 -13.98 -0.32 -2.32
N PRO A 183 -14.81 -1.15 -2.95
CA PRO A 183 -15.73 -2.02 -2.21
C PRO A 183 -15.00 -2.98 -1.27
N LEU A 184 -15.63 -3.32 -0.14
CA LEU A 184 -15.09 -4.25 0.86
C LEU A 184 -14.62 -5.58 0.23
N GLU A 185 -15.31 -6.03 -0.82
CA GLU A 185 -14.98 -7.26 -1.55
C GLU A 185 -13.51 -7.29 -2.02
N GLN A 186 -12.89 -6.14 -2.33
CA GLN A 186 -11.46 -6.05 -2.66
C GLN A 186 -10.57 -6.60 -1.54
N SER A 187 -10.88 -6.25 -0.29
CA SER A 187 -10.13 -6.74 0.87
C SER A 187 -10.44 -8.20 1.18
N GLU A 188 -11.70 -8.61 1.04
CA GLU A 188 -12.12 -10.01 1.25
C GLU A 188 -11.47 -10.96 0.24
N TRP A 189 -11.42 -10.59 -1.04
CA TRP A 189 -10.73 -11.39 -2.06
C TRP A 189 -9.24 -11.49 -1.80
N PHE A 190 -8.60 -10.38 -1.38
CA PHE A 190 -7.18 -10.39 -1.02
C PHE A 190 -6.91 -11.28 0.20
N GLN A 191 -7.75 -11.21 1.24
CA GLN A 191 -7.64 -12.09 2.42
C GLN A 191 -7.85 -13.56 2.04
N ALA A 192 -8.86 -13.87 1.21
CA ALA A 192 -9.10 -15.23 0.74
C ALA A 192 -7.87 -15.77 0.00
N LYS A 193 -7.29 -14.97 -0.91
CA LYS A 193 -6.09 -15.32 -1.65
C LYS A 193 -4.88 -15.52 -0.74
N ALA A 194 -4.69 -14.66 0.26
CA ALA A 194 -3.63 -14.79 1.24
C ALA A 194 -3.77 -16.06 2.08
N ARG A 195 -5.00 -16.37 2.51
CA ARG A 195 -5.29 -17.61 3.25
C ARG A 195 -4.96 -18.86 2.43
N GLU A 196 -5.32 -18.89 1.15
CA GLU A 196 -4.94 -19.99 0.23
C GLU A 196 -3.42 -20.15 0.12
N ALA A 197 -2.67 -19.04 0.13
CA ALA A 197 -1.22 -19.04 0.07
C ALA A 197 -0.53 -19.27 1.43
N GLY A 198 -1.27 -19.44 2.53
CA GLY A 198 -0.72 -19.57 3.88
C GLY A 198 -0.19 -18.28 4.51
N ALA A 199 -0.58 -17.12 3.98
CA ALA A 199 -0.25 -15.80 4.51
C ALA A 199 -1.33 -15.26 5.47
N THR A 200 -0.92 -14.37 6.39
CA THR A 200 -1.80 -13.79 7.42
C THR A 200 -2.36 -12.43 6.97
N VAL A 201 -3.68 -12.35 6.83
CA VAL A 201 -4.40 -11.08 6.59
C VAL A 201 -5.62 -11.01 7.52
N GLU A 202 -5.67 -9.99 8.36
CA GLU A 202 -6.82 -9.67 9.23
C GLU A 202 -7.60 -8.49 8.65
N ILE A 203 -8.94 -8.56 8.70
CA ILE A 203 -9.84 -7.46 8.27
C ILE A 203 -10.68 -7.03 9.47
N VAL A 204 -10.66 -5.73 9.77
CA VAL A 204 -11.57 -5.05 10.68
C VAL A 204 -12.60 -4.29 9.85
N VAL A 205 -13.84 -4.75 9.88
CA VAL A 205 -14.95 -4.13 9.17
C VAL A 205 -15.58 -3.03 10.02
N HIS A 206 -15.76 -1.85 9.43
CA HIS A 206 -16.42 -0.70 10.04
C HIS A 206 -17.81 -0.55 9.46
N HIS A 207 -18.84 -1.00 10.19
CA HIS A 207 -20.22 -1.01 9.70
C HIS A 207 -20.77 0.40 9.43
N GLY A 208 -21.35 0.58 8.25
CA GLY A 208 -21.88 1.85 7.74
C GLY A 208 -20.81 2.86 7.30
N ALA A 209 -19.52 2.56 7.49
CA ALA A 209 -18.43 3.43 7.08
C ALA A 209 -18.22 3.39 5.56
N LYS A 210 -17.96 4.56 4.97
CA LYS A 210 -17.69 4.72 3.53
C LYS A 210 -16.17 4.67 3.27
N HIS A 211 -15.71 5.28 2.18
CA HIS A 211 -14.29 5.50 1.87
C HIS A 211 -13.65 6.53 2.83
N GLY A 212 -13.50 6.13 4.09
CA GLY A 212 -13.19 6.98 5.23
C GLY A 212 -14.40 7.22 6.14
N TRP A 213 -14.11 7.53 7.40
CA TRP A 213 -15.09 7.81 8.45
C TRP A 213 -14.53 8.80 9.48
N LEU A 214 -15.42 9.39 10.28
CA LEU A 214 -15.10 10.48 11.21
C LEU A 214 -13.97 10.12 12.20
N THR A 215 -13.99 8.88 12.72
CA THR A 215 -13.05 8.42 13.75
C THR A 215 -11.84 7.66 13.19
N MET A 216 -11.66 7.60 11.87
CA MET A 216 -10.61 6.80 11.23
C MET A 216 -9.20 7.08 11.76
N GLY A 217 -8.87 8.34 12.07
CA GLY A 217 -7.56 8.68 12.65
C GLY A 217 -7.29 8.03 14.02
N LEU A 218 -8.33 7.69 14.79
CA LEU A 218 -8.19 7.00 16.08
C LEU A 218 -7.77 5.54 15.91
N GLU A 219 -8.11 4.92 14.77
CA GLU A 219 -7.77 3.54 14.44
C GLU A 219 -6.28 3.31 14.23
N VAL A 220 -5.48 4.37 14.05
CA VAL A 220 -4.01 4.26 14.00
C VAL A 220 -3.45 3.68 15.31
N ARG A 221 -4.19 3.72 16.43
CA ARG A 221 -3.83 2.97 17.65
C ARG A 221 -3.83 1.46 17.42
N LYS A 222 -4.77 0.93 16.63
CA LYS A 222 -4.82 -0.49 16.25
C LYS A 222 -3.67 -0.86 15.33
N PHE A 223 -3.22 0.09 14.48
CA PHE A 223 -2.03 -0.12 13.65
C PHE A 223 -0.77 -0.19 14.53
N ALA A 224 -0.71 0.64 15.58
CA ALA A 224 0.36 0.55 16.56
C ALA A 224 0.33 -0.81 17.29
N ASP A 225 -0.85 -1.33 17.67
CA ASP A 225 -0.98 -2.66 18.29
C ASP A 225 -0.47 -3.77 17.36
N TRP A 226 -0.78 -3.65 16.06
CA TRP A 226 -0.30 -4.56 15.04
C TRP A 226 1.22 -4.52 14.88
N PHE A 227 1.78 -3.32 14.79
CA PHE A 227 3.21 -3.15 14.67
C PHE A 227 3.94 -3.61 15.94
N ASP A 228 3.40 -3.40 17.13
CA ASP A 228 4.01 -3.94 18.35
C ASP A 228 4.07 -5.47 18.28
N ARG A 229 3.01 -6.13 17.80
CA ARG A 229 2.96 -7.59 17.69
C ARG A 229 4.07 -8.15 16.78
N TYR A 230 4.30 -7.51 15.64
CA TYR A 230 5.15 -8.07 14.56
C TYR A 230 6.52 -7.41 14.43
N LEU A 231 6.68 -6.21 14.97
CA LEU A 231 7.92 -5.46 14.92
C LEU A 231 8.53 -5.24 16.30
N ALA A 232 7.92 -5.57 17.46
CA ALA A 232 8.52 -5.26 18.77
C ALA A 232 9.60 -6.25 19.24
N ARG A 233 9.86 -7.33 18.50
CA ARG A 233 10.81 -8.38 18.87
C ARG A 233 12.08 -8.31 18.04
#